data_AF-A0A915B767-F1
#
_entry.id   AF-A0A915B767-F1
#
_cell.length_a   1.000
_cell.length_b   1.000
_cell.length_c   1.000
_cell.angle_alpha   90.00
_cell.angle_beta   90.00
_cell.angle_gamma   90.00
#
_symmetry.space_group_name_H-M   'P 1'
#
loop_
_entity.id
_entity.type
_entity.pdbx_description
1 polymer ?
#
loop_
_entity_poly.entity_id
_entity_poly.type
_entity_poly.pdbx_seq_one_letter_code
_entity_poly.pdbx_strand_id
1 'polypeptide(L)'
;MVDKALADAPYYHGLLPREDIKMMLKTNGEFIVRTTEPVAGQPRAFVISVMVREEMEELGIKHYVIQRTANGKYTVEKYGFDSVPDMINFHLTKRESLVKQGTVFLTTPVPRQIWELHHEDIEPTKKLGEGAFGEVHRGHLRLKNGRQVDVAIKLANNGALDSYLQKNSVPVDVKMEMCLGAAWGLEYLHAKPVLHRDIAARNCLYGDNKVKISDFGLTRE
;
A
#
# COMPACT_ATOMS: atom_id res chain seq x y z
N MET A 1 17.56 6.07 4.33
CA MET A 1 17.31 6.33 2.90
C MET A 1 17.25 4.97 2.21
N VAL A 2 16.29 4.75 1.31
CA VAL A 2 16.20 3.47 0.58
C VAL A 2 17.38 3.39 -0.38
N ASP A 3 18.03 2.23 -0.45
CA ASP A 3 19.08 1.98 -1.44
C ASP A 3 18.54 2.25 -2.85
N LYS A 4 19.27 3.00 -3.66
CA LYS A 4 18.89 3.32 -5.04
C LYS A 4 18.64 2.06 -5.86
N ALA A 5 19.45 1.02 -5.65
CA ALA A 5 19.26 -0.27 -6.33
C ALA A 5 17.91 -0.93 -5.98
N LEU A 6 17.43 -0.76 -4.75
CA LEU A 6 16.10 -1.22 -4.36
C LEU A 6 14.99 -0.31 -4.88
N ALA A 7 15.19 1.01 -4.87
CA ALA A 7 14.21 1.97 -5.37
C ALA A 7 13.89 1.78 -6.86
N ASP A 8 14.91 1.39 -7.65
CA ASP A 8 14.80 1.12 -9.09
C ASP A 8 14.39 -0.34 -9.39
N ALA A 9 14.30 -1.20 -8.37
CA ALA A 9 13.97 -2.61 -8.58
C ALA A 9 12.51 -2.79 -9.03
N PRO A 10 12.24 -3.64 -10.04
CA PRO A 10 10.89 -3.77 -10.61
C PRO A 10 9.87 -4.30 -9.59
N TYR A 11 10.31 -5.09 -8.61
CA TYR A 11 9.48 -5.69 -7.55
C TYR A 11 9.31 -4.78 -6.33
N TYR A 12 9.85 -3.56 -6.32
CA TYR A 12 9.74 -2.66 -5.18
C TYR A 12 8.62 -1.64 -5.37
N HIS A 13 7.56 -1.73 -4.56
CA HIS A 13 6.35 -0.92 -4.71
C HIS A 13 6.27 0.26 -3.74
N GLY A 14 7.33 0.55 -2.98
CA GLY A 14 7.30 1.64 -2.01
C GLY A 14 6.24 1.41 -0.92
N LEU A 15 5.38 2.41 -0.68
CA LEU A 15 4.35 2.39 0.37
C LEU A 15 3.04 1.73 -0.10
N LEU A 16 3.12 0.62 -0.85
CA LEU A 16 1.93 -0.10 -1.29
C LEU A 16 1.16 -0.65 -0.06
N PRO A 17 -0.14 -0.30 0.10
CA PRO A 17 -0.98 -0.82 1.16
C PRO A 17 -1.09 -2.34 1.11
N ARG A 18 -1.35 -2.97 2.26
CA ARG A 18 -1.43 -4.44 2.33
C ARG A 18 -2.66 -4.97 1.60
N GLU A 19 -3.72 -4.18 1.63
CA GLU A 19 -5.06 -4.46 1.12
C GLU A 19 -5.05 -4.59 -0.41
N ASP A 20 -4.15 -3.86 -1.07
CA ASP A 20 -4.03 -3.83 -2.54
C ASP A 20 -3.25 -5.03 -3.09
N ILE A 21 -2.43 -5.68 -2.24
CA ILE A 21 -1.53 -6.78 -2.65
C ILE A 21 -2.32 -7.97 -3.19
N LYS A 22 -3.51 -8.23 -2.64
CA LYS A 22 -4.39 -9.33 -3.11
C LYS A 22 -4.83 -9.16 -4.56
N MET A 23 -4.83 -7.93 -5.06
CA MET A 23 -5.14 -7.64 -6.47
C MET A 23 -3.94 -7.91 -7.38
N MET A 24 -2.73 -7.99 -6.83
CA MET A 24 -1.47 -8.11 -7.58
C MET A 24 -0.89 -9.52 -7.59
N LEU A 25 -0.88 -10.20 -6.44
CA LEU A 25 -0.32 -11.55 -6.33
C LEU A 25 -1.40 -12.60 -6.63
N LYS A 26 -1.17 -13.44 -7.63
CA LYS A 26 -2.13 -14.42 -8.15
C LYS A 26 -1.59 -15.84 -8.14
N THR A 27 -0.33 -16.04 -8.49
CA THR A 27 0.24 -17.38 -8.64
C THR A 27 1.33 -17.69 -7.63
N ASN A 28 1.49 -18.96 -7.27
CA ASN A 28 2.48 -19.38 -6.28
C ASN A 28 3.91 -18.91 -6.62
N GLY A 29 4.53 -18.24 -5.65
CA GLY A 29 5.87 -17.67 -5.71
C GLY A 29 5.96 -16.27 -6.33
N GLU A 30 4.84 -15.70 -6.81
CA GLU A 30 4.77 -14.28 -7.10
C GLU A 30 5.00 -13.46 -5.84
N PHE A 31 5.85 -12.44 -5.95
CA PHE A 31 6.19 -11.61 -4.81
C PHE A 31 6.41 -10.15 -5.17
N ILE A 32 6.31 -9.33 -4.13
CA ILE A 32 6.64 -7.91 -4.14
C ILE A 32 7.41 -7.55 -2.86
N VAL A 33 8.16 -6.46 -2.93
CA VAL A 33 8.80 -5.81 -1.79
C VAL A 33 8.16 -4.45 -1.58
N ARG A 34 7.80 -4.14 -0.34
CA ARG A 34 7.23 -2.86 0.05
C ARG A 34 7.92 -2.33 1.30
N THR A 35 7.71 -1.05 1.57
CA THR A 35 8.10 -0.40 2.82
C THR A 35 6.85 -0.19 3.65
N THR A 36 6.97 -0.42 4.95
CA THR A 36 5.92 -0.11 5.93
C THR A 36 5.67 1.39 6.00
N GLU A 37 4.42 1.77 6.31
CA GLU A 37 4.12 3.17 6.62
C GLU A 37 5.03 3.65 7.77
N PRO A 38 5.51 4.90 7.70
CA PRO A 38 6.28 5.46 8.79
C PRO A 38 5.42 5.57 10.05
N VAL A 39 5.81 4.84 11.09
CA VAL A 39 5.27 5.00 12.45
C VAL A 39 6.23 5.87 13.25
N ALA A 40 5.71 6.91 13.91
CA ALA A 40 6.54 7.83 14.69
C ALA A 40 7.39 7.07 15.72
N GLY A 41 8.71 7.31 15.69
CA GLY A 41 9.67 6.65 16.59
C GLY A 41 10.09 5.24 16.19
N GLN A 42 9.54 4.66 15.11
CA GLN A 42 9.96 3.34 14.62
C GLN A 42 10.73 3.44 13.29
N PRO A 43 11.79 2.63 13.11
CA PRO A 43 12.48 2.56 11.82
C PRO A 43 11.55 1.97 10.76
N ARG A 44 11.64 2.49 9.54
CA ARG A 44 10.93 1.90 8.39
C ARG A 44 11.44 0.48 8.18
N ALA A 45 10.51 -0.48 8.14
CA ALA A 45 10.80 -1.86 7.82
C ALA A 45 10.41 -2.16 6.36
N PHE A 46 11.20 -2.99 5.69
CA PHE A 46 10.83 -3.57 4.40
C PHE A 46 10.07 -4.88 4.63
N VAL A 47 9.15 -5.21 3.74
CA VAL A 47 8.31 -6.40 3.82
C VAL A 47 8.28 -7.08 2.46
N ILE A 48 8.56 -8.38 2.44
CA ILE A 48 8.32 -9.25 1.28
C ILE A 48 6.92 -9.82 1.41
N SER A 49 6.06 -9.55 0.45
CA SER A 49 4.75 -10.20 0.35
C SER A 49 4.79 -11.19 -0.79
N VAL A 50 4.43 -12.45 -0.54
CA VAL A 50 4.56 -13.56 -1.48
C VAL A 50 3.32 -14.44 -1.46
N MET A 51 2.83 -14.84 -2.62
CA MET A 51 1.78 -15.84 -2.76
C MET A 51 2.38 -17.22 -2.50
N VAL A 52 1.96 -17.89 -1.43
CA VAL A 52 2.44 -19.25 -1.10
C VAL A 52 1.43 -20.31 -1.50
N ARG A 53 0.14 -19.97 -1.50
CA ARG A 53 -0.94 -20.90 -1.81
C ARG A 53 -2.11 -20.20 -2.50
N GLU A 54 -2.05 -20.14 -3.82
CA GLU A 54 -3.03 -19.48 -4.70
C GLU A 54 -4.46 -19.97 -4.49
N GLU A 55 -4.68 -21.24 -4.14
CA GLU A 55 -6.03 -21.77 -3.88
C GLU A 55 -6.71 -21.14 -2.65
N MET A 56 -5.96 -20.46 -1.78
CA MET A 56 -6.49 -19.77 -0.60
C MET A 56 -6.68 -18.26 -0.82
N GLU A 57 -6.55 -17.78 -2.06
CA GLU A 57 -6.70 -16.38 -2.43
C GLU A 57 -5.86 -15.46 -1.52
N GLU A 58 -6.48 -14.44 -0.90
CA GLU A 58 -5.80 -13.51 0.01
C GLU A 58 -5.15 -14.21 1.22
N LEU A 59 -5.74 -15.30 1.72
CA LEU A 59 -5.19 -16.07 2.86
C LEU A 59 -3.92 -16.86 2.46
N GLY A 60 -3.72 -17.07 1.16
CA GLY A 60 -2.53 -17.66 0.57
C GLY A 60 -1.30 -16.75 0.59
N ILE A 61 -1.51 -15.45 0.78
CA ILE A 61 -0.44 -14.46 0.79
C ILE A 61 0.22 -14.42 2.18
N LYS A 62 1.55 -14.51 2.18
CA LYS A 62 2.37 -14.38 3.39
C LYS A 62 3.22 -13.11 3.32
N HIS A 63 3.43 -12.49 4.47
CA HIS A 63 4.21 -11.25 4.60
C HIS A 63 5.36 -11.47 5.57
N TYR A 64 6.59 -11.23 5.11
CA TYR A 64 7.81 -11.42 5.86
C TYR A 64 8.52 -10.09 6.03
N VAL A 65 8.71 -9.67 7.28
CA VAL A 65 9.46 -8.46 7.60
C VAL A 65 10.94 -8.71 7.39
N ILE A 66 11.60 -7.86 6.60
CA ILE A 66 13.06 -7.88 6.46
C ILE A 66 13.64 -7.14 7.65
N GLN A 67 14.36 -7.89 8.48
CA GLN A 67 15.02 -7.39 9.66
C GLN A 67 16.46 -6.98 9.35
N ARG A 68 17.01 -6.14 10.22
CA ARG A 68 18.42 -5.78 10.21
C ARG A 68 19.10 -6.44 11.40
N THR A 69 20.13 -7.25 11.13
CA THR A 69 20.92 -7.94 12.15
C THR A 69 21.85 -6.98 12.89
N ALA A 70 22.42 -7.41 14.02
CA ALA A 70 23.37 -6.61 14.81
C ALA A 70 24.61 -6.16 14.01
N ASN A 71 25.03 -6.94 13.00
CA ASN A 71 26.12 -6.58 12.08
C ASN A 71 25.65 -5.78 10.85
N GLY A 72 24.41 -5.28 10.84
CA GLY A 72 23.89 -4.37 9.83
C GLY A 72 23.36 -5.03 8.55
N LYS A 73 23.36 -6.36 8.45
CA LYS A 73 22.90 -7.13 7.30
C LYS A 73 21.37 -7.27 7.28
N TYR A 74 20.80 -7.42 6.08
CA TYR A 74 19.38 -7.68 5.87
C TYR A 74 19.10 -9.19 5.92
N THR A 75 18.04 -9.59 6.61
CA THR A 75 17.63 -10.99 6.72
C THR A 75 16.13 -11.12 6.93
N VAL A 76 15.57 -12.27 6.56
CA VAL A 76 14.24 -12.70 7.03
C VAL A 76 14.44 -13.65 8.22
N GLU A 77 15.09 -14.80 8.01
CA GLU A 77 15.32 -15.77 9.10
C GLU A 77 16.65 -16.56 9.03
N LYS A 78 17.24 -16.72 7.84
CA LYS A 78 18.30 -17.71 7.58
C LYS A 78 19.66 -17.08 7.26
N TYR A 79 19.71 -16.29 6.19
CA TYR A 79 20.95 -15.73 5.64
C TYR A 79 20.95 -14.21 5.80
N GLY A 80 22.12 -13.62 6.04
CA GLY A 80 22.32 -12.18 6.12
C GLY A 80 22.97 -11.64 4.85
N PHE A 81 22.43 -10.57 4.29
CA PHE A 81 22.85 -9.95 3.03
C PHE A 81 23.21 -8.48 3.20
N ASP A 82 24.08 -7.96 2.35
CA ASP A 82 24.51 -6.56 2.45
C ASP A 82 23.43 -5.59 1.92
N SER A 83 22.58 -6.05 1.01
CA SER A 83 21.43 -5.31 0.49
C SER A 83 20.18 -6.21 0.34
N VAL A 84 19.00 -5.59 0.27
CA VAL A 84 17.75 -6.31 -0.05
C VAL A 84 17.78 -6.90 -1.46
N PRO A 85 18.26 -6.19 -2.50
CA PRO A 85 18.44 -6.79 -3.83
C PRO A 85 19.31 -8.05 -3.83
N ASP A 86 20.41 -8.09 -3.07
CA ASP A 86 21.26 -9.28 -2.96
C ASP A 86 20.51 -10.47 -2.37
N MET A 87 19.71 -10.22 -1.33
CA MET A 87 18.85 -11.23 -0.71
C MET A 87 17.84 -11.79 -1.71
N ILE A 88 17.11 -10.92 -2.41
CA ILE A 88 16.12 -11.34 -3.41
C ILE A 88 16.79 -12.14 -4.53
N ASN A 89 17.93 -11.67 -5.05
CA ASN A 89 18.68 -12.34 -6.09
C ASN A 89 19.18 -13.74 -5.65
N PHE A 90 19.65 -13.87 -4.40
CA PHE A 90 20.03 -15.17 -3.84
C PHE A 90 18.86 -16.16 -3.84
N HIS A 91 17.68 -15.75 -3.35
CA HIS A 91 16.52 -16.63 -3.28
C HIS A 91 15.97 -17.00 -4.67
N LEU A 92 16.01 -16.07 -5.63
CA LEU A 92 15.62 -16.34 -7.03
C LEU A 92 16.58 -17.32 -7.73
N THR A 93 17.89 -17.15 -7.53
CA THR A 93 18.91 -17.92 -8.25
C THR A 93 19.18 -19.28 -7.62
N LYS A 94 19.27 -19.35 -6.30
CA LYS A 94 19.54 -20.60 -5.56
C LYS A 94 18.29 -21.44 -5.32
N ARG A 95 17.10 -20.86 -5.52
CA ARG A 95 15.80 -21.49 -5.21
C ARG A 95 15.74 -22.02 -3.77
N GLU A 96 16.34 -21.26 -2.86
CA GLU A 96 16.31 -21.54 -1.42
C GLU A 96 15.05 -20.94 -0.79
N SER A 97 14.47 -21.65 0.18
CA SER A 97 13.31 -21.15 0.94
C SER A 97 13.68 -19.87 1.69
N LEU A 98 12.77 -18.90 1.72
CA LEU A 98 12.92 -17.63 2.42
C LEU A 98 12.98 -17.81 3.95
N VAL A 99 12.31 -18.86 4.45
CA VAL A 99 12.15 -19.16 5.88
C VAL A 99 12.86 -20.45 6.27
N LYS A 100 13.16 -20.61 7.57
CA LYS A 100 13.79 -21.82 8.10
C LYS A 100 12.82 -22.99 8.21
N GLN A 101 11.58 -22.72 8.63
CA GLN A 101 10.53 -23.72 8.80
C GLN A 101 9.43 -23.48 7.77
N GLY A 102 9.19 -24.47 6.91
CA GLY A 102 8.25 -24.38 5.80
C GLY A 102 8.92 -24.01 4.47
N THR A 103 8.08 -23.86 3.44
CA THR A 103 8.53 -23.77 2.05
C THR A 103 7.97 -22.50 1.42
N VAL A 104 8.84 -21.50 1.24
CA VAL A 104 8.47 -20.20 0.66
C VAL A 104 9.52 -19.85 -0.39
N PHE A 105 9.18 -20.04 -1.66
CA PHE A 105 10.08 -19.72 -2.75
C PHE A 105 9.66 -18.42 -3.44
N LEU A 106 10.64 -17.58 -3.72
CA LEU A 106 10.45 -16.44 -4.60
C LEU A 106 10.70 -16.92 -6.03
N THR A 107 9.75 -16.73 -6.94
CA THR A 107 9.88 -17.18 -8.34
C THR A 107 9.72 -16.02 -9.30
N THR A 108 8.62 -15.28 -9.18
CA THR A 108 8.23 -14.26 -10.16
C THR A 108 8.10 -12.90 -9.49
N PRO A 109 8.96 -11.93 -9.81
CA PRO A 109 8.77 -10.56 -9.33
C PRO A 109 7.55 -9.95 -10.05
N VAL A 110 6.57 -9.48 -9.29
CA VAL A 110 5.47 -8.69 -9.87
C VAL A 110 5.97 -7.25 -10.06
N PRO A 111 5.96 -6.71 -11.29
CA PRO A 111 6.48 -5.38 -11.54
C PRO A 111 5.53 -4.30 -11.00
N ARG A 112 6.09 -3.13 -10.67
CA ARG A 112 5.32 -1.91 -10.44
C ARG A 112 4.35 -1.65 -11.58
N GLN A 113 3.12 -1.33 -11.22
CA GLN A 113 2.08 -1.05 -12.18
C GLN A 113 2.24 0.36 -12.76
N ILE A 114 1.76 0.58 -13.98
CA ILE A 114 1.92 1.88 -14.66
C ILE A 114 1.25 3.05 -13.92
N TRP A 115 0.28 2.75 -13.07
CA TRP A 115 -0.42 3.72 -12.22
C TRP A 115 0.33 4.04 -10.91
N GLU A 116 1.37 3.27 -10.55
CA GLU A 116 2.22 3.55 -9.40
C GLU A 116 3.28 4.60 -9.76
N LEU A 117 2.96 5.88 -9.54
CA LEU A 117 3.86 6.99 -9.84
C LEU A 117 4.95 7.15 -8.77
N HIS A 118 6.15 7.58 -9.15
CA HIS A 118 7.16 7.97 -8.16
C HIS A 118 6.81 9.34 -7.60
N HIS A 119 7.01 9.54 -6.29
CA HIS A 119 6.77 10.84 -5.67
C HIS A 119 7.67 11.93 -6.27
N GLU A 120 8.88 11.58 -6.70
CA GLU A 120 9.82 12.49 -7.38
C GLU A 120 9.35 12.95 -8.77
N ASP A 121 8.39 12.22 -9.37
CA ASP A 121 7.81 12.61 -10.65
C ASP A 121 6.60 13.55 -10.48
N ILE A 122 6.18 13.80 -9.24
CA ILE A 122 5.03 14.64 -8.92
C ILE A 122 5.53 15.90 -8.22
N GLU A 123 5.24 17.06 -8.82
CA GLU A 123 5.57 18.36 -8.25
C GLU A 123 4.28 19.12 -7.89
N PRO A 124 3.89 19.19 -6.61
CA PRO A 124 2.81 20.07 -6.16
C PRO A 124 3.22 21.54 -6.33
N THR A 125 2.32 22.37 -6.83
CA THR A 125 2.61 23.79 -7.10
C THR A 125 1.69 24.73 -6.33
N LYS A 126 0.39 24.74 -6.67
CA LYS A 126 -0.59 25.67 -6.11
C LYS A 126 -1.72 24.90 -5.46
N LYS A 127 -2.02 25.21 -4.19
CA LYS A 127 -3.24 24.74 -3.54
C LYS A 127 -4.47 25.24 -4.32
N LEU A 128 -5.24 24.31 -4.87
CA LEU A 128 -6.48 24.56 -5.60
C LEU A 128 -7.68 24.63 -4.65
N GLY A 129 -7.62 23.88 -3.55
CA GLY A 129 -8.67 23.89 -2.55
C GLY A 129 -8.29 23.05 -1.34
N GLU A 130 -9.07 23.22 -0.29
CA GLU A 130 -9.04 22.39 0.90
C GLU A 130 -10.44 21.88 1.15
N GLY A 131 -10.55 20.59 1.42
CA GLY A 131 -11.77 20.01 1.92
C GLY A 131 -11.48 19.22 3.18
N ALA A 132 -12.56 18.78 3.82
CA ALA A 132 -12.53 17.98 5.03
C ALA A 132 -11.55 16.77 5.00
N PHE A 133 -11.21 16.26 3.82
CA PHE A 133 -10.48 15.00 3.63
C PHE A 133 -9.07 15.19 3.11
N GLY A 134 -8.61 16.44 2.98
CA GLY A 134 -7.35 16.71 2.33
C GLY A 134 -7.27 18.02 1.59
N GLU A 135 -6.03 18.39 1.29
CA GLU A 135 -5.73 19.48 0.37
C GLU A 135 -5.71 18.95 -1.07
N VAL A 136 -6.23 19.75 -2.00
CA VAL A 136 -6.07 19.52 -3.43
C VAL A 136 -5.13 20.58 -3.97
N HIS A 137 -4.08 20.14 -4.64
CA HIS A 137 -3.07 20.98 -5.26
C HIS A 137 -3.08 20.76 -6.77
N ARG A 138 -2.82 21.82 -7.53
CA ARG A 138 -2.34 21.69 -8.90
C ARG A 138 -0.90 21.25 -8.81
N GLY A 139 -0.48 20.40 -9.72
CA GLY A 139 0.93 20.09 -9.87
C GLY A 139 1.24 19.62 -11.28
N HIS A 140 2.48 19.20 -11.43
CA HIS A 140 2.96 18.63 -12.66
C HIS A 140 3.40 17.20 -12.42
N LEU A 141 3.01 16.30 -13.32
CA LEU A 141 3.50 14.94 -13.37
C LEU A 141 4.48 14.81 -14.54
N ARG A 142 5.71 14.37 -14.26
CA ARG A 142 6.70 13.99 -15.25
C ARG A 142 6.47 12.54 -15.66
N LEU A 143 6.02 12.33 -16.89
CA LEU A 143 5.86 10.99 -17.46
C LEU A 143 7.21 10.39 -17.82
N LYS A 144 7.27 9.05 -17.93
CA LYS A 144 8.51 8.31 -18.28
C LYS A 144 9.13 8.73 -19.63
N ASN A 145 8.33 9.26 -20.55
CA ASN A 145 8.79 9.79 -21.83
C ASN A 145 9.32 11.23 -21.76
N GLY A 146 9.48 11.79 -20.55
CA GLY A 146 9.94 13.15 -20.31
C GLY A 146 8.86 14.22 -20.46
N ARG A 147 7.65 13.88 -20.94
CA ARG A 147 6.56 14.85 -21.04
C ARG A 147 6.03 15.21 -19.67
N GLN A 148 5.73 16.49 -19.49
CA GLN A 148 5.10 17.01 -18.28
C GLN A 148 3.62 17.24 -18.54
N VAL A 149 2.77 16.80 -17.60
CA VAL A 149 1.32 16.97 -17.68
C VAL A 149 0.81 17.66 -16.43
N ASP A 150 -0.12 18.60 -16.60
CA ASP A 150 -0.84 19.23 -15.50
C ASP A 150 -1.75 18.20 -14.83
N VAL A 151 -1.67 18.12 -13.50
CA VAL A 151 -2.46 17.18 -12.69
C VAL A 151 -3.08 17.87 -11.47
N ALA A 152 -4.18 17.32 -10.97
CA ALA A 152 -4.68 17.60 -9.64
C ALA A 152 -4.18 16.53 -8.67
N ILE A 153 -3.49 16.95 -7.61
CA ILE A 153 -2.90 16.10 -6.58
C ILE A 153 -3.76 16.24 -5.33
N LYS A 154 -4.31 15.14 -4.84
CA LYS A 154 -5.06 15.11 -3.59
C LYS A 154 -4.20 14.53 -2.47
N LEU A 155 -3.96 15.32 -1.43
CA LEU A 155 -3.22 14.92 -0.25
C LEU A 155 -4.23 14.60 0.86
N ALA A 156 -4.35 13.33 1.27
CA ALA A 156 -5.29 12.95 2.32
C ALA A 156 -4.70 13.22 3.71
N ASN A 157 -5.32 14.11 4.49
CA ASN A 157 -4.77 14.60 5.76
C ASN A 157 -4.71 13.53 6.87
N ASN A 158 -5.68 12.60 6.91
CA ASN A 158 -5.77 11.55 7.93
C ASN A 158 -5.84 10.13 7.35
N GLY A 159 -5.67 9.97 6.04
CA GLY A 159 -5.73 8.69 5.35
C GLY A 159 -7.09 7.99 5.48
N ALA A 160 -7.05 6.65 5.46
CA ALA A 160 -8.22 5.80 5.62
C ALA A 160 -8.75 5.80 7.07
N LEU A 161 -10.06 5.61 7.24
CA LEU A 161 -10.75 5.67 8.53
C LEU A 161 -10.26 4.56 9.47
N ASP A 162 -9.91 3.38 8.95
CA ASP A 162 -9.31 2.31 9.76
C ASP A 162 -7.95 2.72 10.35
N SER A 163 -7.11 3.37 9.56
CA SER A 163 -5.80 3.89 9.96
C SER A 163 -5.96 4.98 11.01
N TYR A 164 -6.97 5.84 10.88
CA TYR A 164 -7.33 6.81 11.91
C TYR A 164 -7.78 6.14 13.22
N LEU A 165 -8.65 5.13 13.15
CA LEU A 165 -9.17 4.40 14.31
C LEU A 165 -8.11 3.56 15.04
N GLN A 166 -7.07 3.09 14.33
CA GLN A 166 -5.94 2.39 14.93
C GLN A 166 -5.00 3.35 15.70
N LYS A 167 -4.85 4.58 15.20
CA LYS A 167 -3.95 5.59 15.77
C LYS A 167 -4.60 6.40 16.91
N ASN A 168 -5.92 6.41 17.00
CA ASN A 168 -6.66 7.26 17.93
C ASN A 168 -7.67 6.46 18.76
N SER A 169 -7.71 6.72 20.06
CA SER A 169 -8.81 6.25 20.91
C SER A 169 -10.02 7.16 20.67
N VAL A 170 -11.02 6.63 19.97
CA VAL A 170 -12.24 7.37 19.59
C VAL A 170 -13.43 6.91 20.45
N PRO A 171 -14.14 7.84 21.11
CA PRO A 171 -15.36 7.55 21.85
C PRO A 171 -16.45 6.87 21.01
N VAL A 172 -17.34 6.10 21.65
CA VAL A 172 -18.37 5.30 20.95
C VAL A 172 -19.37 6.19 20.21
N ASP A 173 -19.76 7.31 20.79
CA ASP A 173 -20.61 8.34 20.19
C ASP A 173 -20.01 8.86 18.87
N VAL A 174 -18.72 9.21 18.85
CA VAL A 174 -18.04 9.64 17.63
C VAL A 174 -17.95 8.51 16.59
N LYS A 175 -17.76 7.25 17.02
CA LYS A 175 -17.82 6.10 16.11
C LYS A 175 -19.21 5.91 15.50
N MET A 176 -20.28 6.17 16.25
CA MET A 176 -21.64 6.14 15.74
C MET A 176 -21.87 7.24 14.69
N GLU A 177 -21.32 8.44 14.90
CA GLU A 177 -21.35 9.51 13.90
C GLU A 177 -20.58 9.12 12.62
N MET A 178 -19.42 8.46 12.76
CA MET A 178 -18.67 7.92 11.63
C MET A 178 -19.48 6.89 10.83
N CYS A 179 -20.12 5.95 11.51
CA CYS A 179 -21.00 4.96 10.88
C CYS A 179 -22.19 5.61 10.17
N LEU A 180 -22.79 6.64 10.79
CA LEU A 180 -23.90 7.39 10.19
C LEU A 180 -23.46 8.13 8.93
N GLY A 181 -22.28 8.75 8.93
CA GLY A 181 -21.71 9.39 7.75
C GLY A 181 -21.49 8.41 6.59
N ALA A 182 -21.00 7.20 6.88
CA ALA A 182 -20.89 6.14 5.88
C ALA A 182 -22.26 5.68 5.37
N ALA A 183 -23.26 5.55 6.26
CA ALA A 183 -24.61 5.14 5.91
C ALA A 183 -25.30 6.15 4.96
N TRP A 184 -25.17 7.46 5.22
CA TRP A 184 -25.66 8.50 4.30
C TRP A 184 -24.99 8.45 2.92
N GLY A 185 -23.68 8.16 2.90
CA GLY A 185 -22.96 7.93 1.64
C GLY A 185 -23.56 6.75 0.86
N LEU A 186 -23.84 5.64 1.54
CA LEU A 186 -24.41 4.44 0.92
C LEU A 186 -25.84 4.65 0.43
N GLU A 187 -26.66 5.34 1.22
CA GLU A 187 -28.01 5.71 0.83
C GLU A 187 -28.00 6.51 -0.49
N TYR A 188 -27.10 7.49 -0.60
CA TYR A 188 -26.93 8.25 -1.83
C TYR A 188 -26.50 7.36 -3.02
N LEU A 189 -25.55 6.44 -2.81
CA LEU A 189 -25.10 5.51 -3.87
C LEU A 189 -26.23 4.60 -4.33
N HIS A 190 -27.01 4.03 -3.41
CA HIS A 190 -28.12 3.15 -3.73
C HIS A 190 -29.25 3.89 -4.47
N ALA A 191 -29.43 5.19 -4.24
CA ALA A 191 -30.35 6.02 -5.03
C ALA A 191 -29.87 6.25 -6.48
N LYS A 192 -28.61 5.93 -6.80
CA LYS A 192 -27.97 6.03 -8.12
C LYS A 192 -27.72 4.67 -8.78
N PRO A 193 -28.57 3.68 -8.50
CA PRO A 193 -28.27 2.25 -8.66
C PRO A 193 -26.83 1.76 -8.41
N VAL A 194 -26.03 2.46 -7.60
CA VAL A 194 -24.62 2.09 -7.43
C VAL A 194 -24.44 1.12 -6.26
N LEU A 195 -23.94 -0.08 -6.55
CA LEU A 195 -23.47 -1.05 -5.56
C LEU A 195 -21.95 -0.94 -5.38
N HIS A 196 -21.49 -0.49 -4.21
CA HIS A 196 -20.06 -0.31 -3.93
C HIS A 196 -19.29 -1.64 -3.81
N ARG A 197 -19.92 -2.68 -3.25
CA ARG A 197 -19.43 -4.07 -3.10
C ARG A 197 -18.17 -4.30 -2.24
N ASP A 198 -17.46 -3.26 -1.83
CA ASP A 198 -16.32 -3.35 -0.91
C ASP A 198 -16.37 -2.27 0.18
N ILE A 199 -17.48 -2.20 0.93
CA ILE A 199 -17.61 -1.26 2.04
C ILE A 199 -16.88 -1.80 3.27
N ALA A 200 -15.85 -1.08 3.66
CA ALA A 200 -15.06 -1.30 4.87
C ALA A 200 -14.45 0.02 5.36
N ALA A 201 -14.01 0.08 6.62
CA ALA A 201 -13.36 1.27 7.17
C ALA A 201 -12.08 1.68 6.40
N ARG A 202 -11.33 0.74 5.83
CA ARG A 202 -10.20 1.01 4.93
C ARG A 202 -10.59 1.76 3.65
N ASN A 203 -11.82 1.56 3.18
CA ASN A 203 -12.38 2.18 1.98
C ASN A 203 -13.25 3.39 2.34
N CYS A 204 -13.05 3.93 3.54
CA CYS A 204 -13.63 5.19 3.99
C CYS A 204 -12.49 6.15 4.30
N LEU A 205 -12.63 7.41 3.93
CA LEU A 205 -11.72 8.47 4.34
C LEU A 205 -12.35 9.20 5.53
N TYR A 206 -11.53 9.55 6.51
CA TYR A 206 -11.95 10.36 7.65
C TYR A 206 -11.25 11.71 7.64
N GLY A 207 -11.99 12.78 7.91
CA GLY A 207 -11.40 14.08 8.14
C GLY A 207 -12.46 15.14 8.40
N ASP A 208 -12.08 16.15 9.20
CA ASP A 208 -12.96 17.24 9.65
C ASP A 208 -14.28 16.69 10.26
N ASN A 209 -14.13 15.68 11.11
CA ASN A 209 -15.21 14.92 11.75
C ASN A 209 -16.24 14.30 10.79
N LYS A 210 -15.87 14.08 9.52
CA LYS A 210 -16.74 13.46 8.52
C LYS A 210 -16.13 12.19 7.95
N VAL A 211 -17.00 11.27 7.54
CA VAL A 211 -16.65 10.05 6.81
C VAL A 211 -17.11 10.19 5.36
N LYS A 212 -16.26 9.77 4.42
CA LYS A 212 -16.62 9.62 3.01
C LYS A 212 -16.24 8.25 2.50
N ILE A 213 -17.15 7.64 1.75
CA ILE A 213 -16.89 6.42 1.01
C ILE A 213 -15.86 6.72 -0.09
N SER A 214 -14.91 5.80 -0.26
CA SER A 214 -13.83 5.86 -1.24
C SER A 214 -13.58 4.47 -1.82
N ASP A 215 -12.68 4.38 -2.79
CA ASP A 215 -12.34 3.16 -3.52
C ASP A 215 -13.54 2.46 -4.19
N PHE A 216 -13.93 3.02 -5.33
CA PHE A 216 -15.01 2.48 -6.17
C PHE A 216 -14.53 1.39 -7.14
N GLY A 217 -13.33 0.81 -6.97
CA GLY A 217 -12.72 -0.12 -7.92
C GLY A 217 -13.53 -1.41 -8.19
N LEU A 218 -14.40 -1.81 -7.26
CA LEU A 218 -15.28 -2.99 -7.37
C LEU A 218 -16.76 -2.64 -7.61
N THR A 219 -17.04 -1.36 -7.83
CA THR A 219 -18.40 -0.81 -7.94
C THR A 219 -19.11 -1.30 -9.21
N ARG A 220 -20.43 -1.50 -9.12
CA ARG A 220 -21.31 -1.81 -10.25
C ARG A 220 -22.61 -1.01 -10.21
N GLU A 221 -23.22 -0.82 -11.37
CA GLU A 221 -24.64 -0.43 -11.52
C GLU A 221 -25.56 -1.63 -11.30
#